data_AF-A0A085V3V5-F1
#
_entry.id   AF-A0A085V3V5-F1
#
_cell.length_a   1.000
_cell.length_b   1.000
_cell.length_c   1.000
_cell.angle_alpha   90.00
_cell.angle_beta   90.00
_cell.angle_gamma   90.00
#
_symmetry.space_group_name_H-M   'P 1'
#
loop_
_entity.id
_entity.type
_entity.pdbx_description
1 polymer ?
#
loop_
_entity_poly.entity_id
_entity_poly.type
_entity_poly.pdbx_seq_one_letter_code
_entity_poly.pdbx_strand_id
1 'polypeptide(L)' 'MTKTQAIKHFGSVSALAKAINVTYEAVRQWADVPELRQYQIERITQGALKAEPANQAA' A
#
# COMPACT_ATOMS: atom_id res chain seq x y z
N MET A 1 4.18 5.98 -1.08
CA MET A 1 4.74 4.69 -1.57
C MET A 1 4.10 4.35 -2.90
N THR A 2 4.84 3.76 -3.85
CA THR A 2 4.22 3.36 -5.12
C THR A 2 3.57 1.98 -5.03
N LYS A 3 2.55 1.72 -5.88
CA LYS A 3 1.88 0.41 -6.00
C LYS A 3 2.88 -0.74 -6.21
N THR A 4 3.89 -0.50 -7.06
CA THR A 4 4.92 -1.49 -7.36
C THR A 4 5.78 -1.82 -6.15
N GLN A 5 6.14 -0.84 -5.32
CA GLN A 5 6.89 -1.08 -4.08
C GLN A 5 6.08 -1.92 -3.10
N ALA A 6 4.79 -1.61 -2.92
CA ALA A 6 3.90 -2.41 -2.09
C ALA A 6 3.83 -3.86 -2.59
N ILE A 7 3.54 -4.06 -3.89
CA ILE A 7 3.47 -5.41 -4.47
C ILE A 7 4.79 -6.17 -4.31
N LYS A 8 5.94 -5.51 -4.51
CA LYS A 8 7.27 -6.14 -4.37
C LYS A 8 7.55 -6.56 -2.93
N HIS A 9 7.15 -5.77 -1.94
CA HIS A 9 7.34 -6.09 -0.52
C HIS A 9 6.48 -7.28 -0.09
N PHE A 10 5.22 -7.32 -0.49
CA PHE A 10 4.32 -8.46 -0.21
C PHE A 10 4.52 -9.64 -1.17
N GLY A 11 5.32 -9.49 -2.22
CA GLY A 11 5.62 -10.49 -3.25
C GLY A 11 4.53 -10.63 -4.33
N SER A 12 3.27 -10.28 -4.06
CA SER A 12 2.18 -10.40 -5.03
C SER A 12 0.99 -9.50 -4.68
N VAL A 13 0.20 -9.13 -5.70
CA VAL A 13 -1.06 -8.37 -5.54
C VAL A 13 -2.01 -9.10 -4.58
N SER A 14 -2.13 -10.43 -4.70
CA SER A 14 -2.98 -11.23 -3.81
C SER A 14 -2.50 -11.25 -2.37
N ALA A 15 -1.20 -11.22 -2.14
CA ALA A 15 -0.62 -11.18 -0.79
C ALA A 15 -0.83 -9.82 -0.14
N LEU A 16 -0.62 -8.73 -0.89
CA LEU A 16 -0.94 -7.37 -0.47
C LEU A 16 -2.43 -7.23 -0.13
N ALA A 17 -3.31 -7.73 -0.99
CA ALA A 17 -4.77 -7.68 -0.79
C ALA A 17 -5.19 -8.39 0.50
N LYS A 18 -4.64 -9.60 0.75
CA LYS A 18 -4.87 -10.35 1.99
C LYS A 18 -4.35 -9.61 3.22
N ALA A 19 -3.17 -9.00 3.14
CA ALA A 19 -2.56 -8.29 4.27
C ALA A 19 -3.41 -7.11 4.77
N ILE A 20 -4.00 -6.35 3.84
CA ILE A 20 -4.85 -5.17 4.16
C ILE A 20 -6.35 -5.47 4.15
N ASN A 21 -6.72 -6.75 4.04
CA ASN A 21 -8.09 -7.25 3.98
C ASN A 21 -8.97 -6.55 2.91
N VAL A 22 -8.50 -6.58 1.66
CA VAL A 22 -9.25 -6.13 0.48
C VAL A 22 -9.30 -7.20 -0.59
N THR A 23 -10.13 -6.98 -1.61
CA THR A 23 -10.18 -7.84 -2.78
C THR A 23 -8.98 -7.61 -3.71
N TYR A 24 -8.59 -8.65 -4.45
CA TYR A 24 -7.57 -8.57 -5.48
C TYR A 24 -7.88 -7.48 -6.52
N GLU A 25 -9.15 -7.39 -6.91
CA GLU A 25 -9.62 -6.41 -7.90
C GLU A 25 -9.45 -4.97 -7.42
N ALA A 26 -9.70 -4.70 -6.13
CA ALA A 26 -9.48 -3.38 -5.55
C ALA A 26 -8.02 -2.94 -5.73
N VAL A 27 -7.06 -3.82 -5.44
CA VAL A 27 -5.63 -3.52 -5.62
C VAL A 27 -5.27 -3.34 -7.10
N ARG A 28 -5.90 -4.09 -8.02
CA ARG A 28 -5.70 -3.90 -9.46
C ARG A 28 -6.19 -2.53 -9.93
N GLN A 29 -7.33 -2.06 -9.44
CA GLN A 29 -7.95 -0.80 -9.83
C GLN A 29 -7.20 0.46 -9.35
N TRP A 30 -6.26 0.31 -8.43
CA TRP A 30 -5.43 1.44 -7.99
C TRP A 30 -4.58 1.98 -9.13
N ALA A 31 -4.80 3.26 -9.48
CA ALA A 31 -3.87 4.04 -10.28
C ALA A 31 -2.61 4.36 -9.46
N ASP A 32 -2.80 4.88 -8.25
CA ASP A 32 -1.79 4.97 -7.19
C ASP A 32 -2.36 4.38 -5.88
N VAL A 33 -1.50 4.10 -4.89
CA VAL A 33 -1.95 3.50 -3.62
C VAL A 33 -2.73 4.56 -2.85
N PRO A 34 -4.02 4.34 -2.52
CA PRO A 34 -4.79 5.32 -1.78
C PRO A 34 -4.14 5.61 -0.43
N GLU A 35 -4.16 6.87 0.01
CA GLU A 35 -3.47 7.33 1.22
C GLU A 35 -3.79 6.50 2.47
N LEU A 36 -5.07 6.23 2.70
CA LEU A 36 -5.54 5.36 3.78
C LEU A 36 -4.93 3.95 3.73
N ARG A 37 -4.71 3.42 2.52
CA ARG A 37 -4.05 2.11 2.31
C ARG A 37 -2.54 2.22 2.52
N GLN A 38 -1.93 3.34 2.16
CA GLN A 38 -0.52 3.58 2.46
C GLN A 38 -0.25 3.53 3.98
N TYR A 39 -1.08 4.20 4.79
CA TYR A 39 -0.98 4.12 6.26
C TYR A 39 -1.23 2.72 6.80
N GLN A 40 -2.22 2.01 6.24
CA GLN A 40 -2.50 0.64 6.64
C GLN A 40 -1.32 -0.29 6.35
N ILE A 41 -0.72 -0.16 5.17
CA ILE A 41 0.48 -0.89 4.76
C ILE A 41 1.66 -0.54 5.67
N GLU A 42 1.90 0.74 5.98
CA GLU A 42 2.97 1.16 6.88
C GLU A 42 2.85 0.50 8.26
N ARG A 43 1.64 0.46 8.81
CA ARG A 43 1.38 -0.16 10.11
C ARG A 43 1.60 -1.68 10.09
N ILE A 44 1.18 -2.37 9.02
CA ILE A 44 1.35 -3.83 8.88
C ILE A 44 2.81 -4.19 8.64
N THR A 45 3.53 -3.37 7.89
CA THR A 45 4.95 -3.56 7.57
C THR A 45 5.88 -2.99 8.65
N GLN A 46 5.32 -2.52 9.78
CA GLN A 46 6.05 -1.93 10.90
C GLN A 46 7.03 -0.82 10.48
N GLY A 47 6.65 -0.02 9.49
CA GLY A 47 7.47 1.09 8.98
C GLY A 47 8.47 0.69 7.88
N ALA A 48 8.47 -0.56 7.39
CA ALA A 48 9.32 -0.94 6.26
C ALA A 48 8.87 -0.29 4.94
N LEU A 49 7.57 -0.05 4.77
CA LEU A 49 7.02 0.80 3.72
C LEU A 49 6.43 2.06 4.36
N LYS A 50 6.94 3.23 3.99
CA LYS A 50 6.40 4.50 4.49
C LYS A 50 5.29 5.02 3.59
N ALA A 51 4.18 5.43 4.19
CA ALA A 51 3.19 6.20 3.48
C ALA A 51 3.86 7.47 2.95
N GLU A 52 3.60 7.81 1.68
CA GLU A 52 3.99 9.14 1.23
C GLU A 52 3.14 10.14 2.00
N PRO A 53 3.79 11.10 2.68
CA PRO A 53 3.05 12.12 3.38
C PRO A 53 2.26 12.89 2.34
N ALA A 54 0.94 13.03 2.52
CA ALA A 54 0.10 13.95 1.76
C ALA A 54 0.46 15.43 1.97
N ASN A 55 1.61 15.69 2.61
CA ASN A 55 2.03 17.01 3.02
C ASN A 55 3.56 17.13 2.98
N GLN A 56 4.11 17.47 1.81
CA GLN A 56 5.13 18.51 1.77
C GLN A 56 4.40 19.86 1.67
N ALA A 57 3.81 20.31 2.77
CA ALA A 57 3.54 21.73 2.95
C ALA A 57 4.12 22.13 4.31
N ALA A 58 5.25 22.82 4.21
CA ALA A 58 5.84 23.64 5.26
C ALA A 58 4.95 24.87 5.54
#